data_AF-A0A9X9M4V6-F1
#
_entry.id   AF-A0A9X9M4V6-F1
#
_cell.length_a   1.000
_cell.length_b   1.000
_cell.length_c   1.000
_cell.angle_alpha   90.00
_cell.angle_beta   90.00
_cell.angle_gamma   90.00
#
_symmetry.space_group_name_H-M   'P 1'
#
loop_
_entity.id
_entity.type
_entity.pdbx_description
1 polymer ?
#
loop_
_entity_poly.entity_id
_entity_poly.type
_entity_poly.pdbx_seq_one_letter_code
_entity_poly.pdbx_strand_id
1 'polypeptide(L)'
;MKCSEKDSADSKDSDLARKKLDWSCSLIVASLVGAFGSSFLYGYNLSVVNAPTPYIKSFYNESWERRHGHPIDPDTLTLLWSVTVSIFAIGGLVGTLMVKLIGKVLG
;
A
#
# COMPACT_ATOMS: atom_id res chain seq x y z
N MET A 1 14.72 -58.87 0.24
CA MET A 1 15.05 -57.62 -0.48
C MET A 1 13.89 -56.62 -0.60
N LYS A 2 12.61 -57.04 -0.59
CA LYS A 2 11.44 -56.16 -0.80
C LYS A 2 11.17 -55.11 0.31
N CYS A 3 11.63 -55.30 1.56
CA CYS A 3 11.44 -54.32 2.64
C CYS A 3 12.31 -53.07 2.49
N SER A 4 13.57 -53.23 2.08
CA SER A 4 14.53 -52.10 2.01
C SER A 4 14.15 -51.05 0.96
N GLU A 5 13.43 -51.47 -0.09
CA GLU A 5 12.95 -50.58 -1.15
C GLU A 5 11.67 -49.83 -0.75
N LYS A 6 10.86 -50.43 0.14
CA LYS A 6 9.64 -49.82 0.67
C LYS A 6 9.96 -48.72 1.69
N ASP A 7 10.96 -48.95 2.55
CA ASP A 7 11.47 -47.94 3.49
C ASP A 7 12.15 -46.75 2.77
N SER A 8 12.78 -47.02 1.62
CA SER A 8 13.40 -46.00 0.77
C SER A 8 12.38 -45.17 -0.04
N ALA A 9 11.17 -45.70 -0.25
CA ALA A 9 10.09 -45.00 -0.93
C ALA A 9 9.26 -44.14 0.04
N ASP A 10 9.00 -44.64 1.25
CA ASP A 10 8.27 -43.95 2.32
C ASP A 10 9.04 -42.72 2.88
N SER A 11 10.37 -42.83 2.99
CA SER A 11 11.24 -41.71 3.36
C SER A 11 11.28 -40.61 2.30
N LYS A 12 11.24 -40.96 1.00
CA LYS A 12 11.22 -39.98 -0.09
C LYS A 12 9.88 -39.25 -0.21
N ASP A 13 8.77 -39.95 0.03
CA ASP A 13 7.43 -39.36 -0.03
C ASP A 13 7.19 -38.38 1.13
N SER A 14 7.63 -38.74 2.33
CA SER A 14 7.58 -37.87 3.52
C SER A 14 8.50 -36.64 3.41
N ASP A 15 9.71 -36.77 2.85
CA ASP A 15 10.59 -35.63 2.56
C ASP A 15 10.03 -34.70 1.47
N LEU A 16 9.39 -35.25 0.43
CA LEU A 16 8.73 -34.46 -0.61
C LEU A 16 7.53 -33.69 -0.05
N ALA A 17 6.72 -34.34 0.79
CA ALA A 17 5.59 -33.73 1.47
C ALA A 17 6.04 -32.59 2.40
N ARG A 18 7.11 -32.79 3.16
CA ARG A 18 7.69 -31.77 4.05
C ARG A 18 8.23 -30.58 3.25
N LYS A 19 8.99 -30.84 2.18
CA LYS A 19 9.49 -29.79 1.28
C LYS A 19 8.33 -29.00 0.64
N LYS A 20 7.28 -29.69 0.20
CA LYS A 20 6.08 -29.05 -0.39
C LYS A 20 5.32 -28.18 0.61
N LEU A 21 5.27 -28.59 1.88
CA LEU A 21 4.72 -27.79 2.98
C LEU A 21 5.58 -26.55 3.25
N ASP A 22 6.91 -26.70 3.30
CA ASP A 22 7.86 -25.60 3.53
C ASP A 22 7.80 -24.54 2.42
N TRP A 23 7.71 -24.97 1.15
CA TRP A 23 7.50 -24.06 0.01
C TRP A 23 6.14 -23.36 0.08
N SER A 24 5.09 -24.07 0.50
CA SER A 24 3.76 -23.47 0.63
C SER A 24 3.71 -22.44 1.77
N CYS A 25 4.32 -22.73 2.92
CA CYS A 25 4.49 -21.78 4.03
C CYS A 25 5.32 -20.57 3.62
N SER A 26 6.44 -20.79 2.90
CA SER A 26 7.28 -19.69 2.40
C SER A 26 6.52 -18.78 1.44
N LEU A 27 5.72 -19.33 0.53
CA LEU A 27 4.86 -18.55 -0.38
C LEU A 27 3.76 -17.78 0.36
N ILE A 28 3.15 -18.38 1.39
CA ILE A 28 2.17 -17.68 2.24
C ILE A 28 2.83 -16.52 2.98
N VAL A 29 4.01 -16.73 3.56
CA VAL A 29 4.75 -15.65 4.24
C VAL A 29 5.17 -14.57 3.26
N ALA A 30 5.68 -14.92 2.08
CA ALA A 30 6.07 -13.95 1.05
C ALA A 30 4.88 -13.12 0.55
N SER A 31 3.73 -13.77 0.32
CA SER A 31 2.50 -13.06 -0.08
C SER A 31 1.95 -12.16 1.02
N LEU A 32 2.00 -12.58 2.29
CA LEU A 32 1.63 -11.74 3.44
C LEU A 32 2.58 -10.54 3.58
N VAL A 33 3.89 -10.75 3.55
CA VAL A 33 4.88 -9.66 3.63
C VAL A 33 4.73 -8.70 2.46
N GLY A 34 4.48 -9.22 1.25
CA GLY A 34 4.17 -8.40 0.08
C GLY A 34 2.90 -7.57 0.28
N ALA A 35 1.81 -8.19 0.74
CA ALA A 35 0.54 -7.52 0.98
C ALA A 35 0.62 -6.44 2.09
N PHE A 36 1.31 -6.73 3.18
CA PHE A 36 1.51 -5.79 4.29
C PHE A 36 2.54 -4.69 3.96
N GLY A 37 3.63 -5.02 3.27
CA GLY A 37 4.69 -4.06 2.94
C GLY A 37 4.30 -3.02 1.89
N SER A 38 3.36 -3.36 0.99
CA SER A 38 2.96 -2.48 -0.12
C SER A 38 1.56 -1.88 0.08
N SER A 39 0.53 -2.72 0.10
CA SER A 39 -0.87 -2.26 0.14
C SER A 39 -1.27 -1.65 1.48
N PHE A 40 -0.77 -2.19 2.59
CA PHE A 40 -1.09 -1.66 3.92
C PHE A 40 -0.40 -0.31 4.19
N LEU A 41 0.85 -0.13 3.75
CA LEU A 41 1.55 1.17 3.82
C LEU A 41 0.82 2.25 2.99
N TYR A 42 0.38 1.91 1.78
CA TYR A 42 -0.39 2.82 0.93
C TYR A 42 -1.73 3.21 1.58
N GLY A 43 -2.47 2.21 2.10
CA GLY A 43 -3.73 2.45 2.81
C GLY A 43 -3.56 3.29 4.08
N TYR A 44 -2.48 3.08 4.84
CA TYR A 44 -2.15 3.89 6.02
C TYR A 44 -1.90 5.35 5.65
N ASN A 45 -1.08 5.62 4.64
CA ASN A 45 -0.81 6.99 4.19
C ASN A 45 -2.09 7.72 3.72
N LEU A 46 -3.03 7.00 3.09
CA LEU A 46 -4.35 7.49 2.70
C LEU A 46 -5.29 7.77 3.89
N SER A 47 -5.25 6.92 4.91
CA SER A 47 -6.08 7.05 6.12
C SER A 47 -5.66 8.25 6.97
N VAL A 48 -4.35 8.45 7.13
CA VAL A 48 -3.81 9.52 7.99
C VAL A 48 -4.02 10.91 7.40
N VAL A 49 -4.05 11.06 6.07
CA VAL A 49 -4.32 12.36 5.42
C VAL A 49 -5.79 12.81 5.49
N ASN A 50 -6.73 11.91 5.83
CA ASN A 50 -8.14 12.28 5.98
C ASN A 50 -8.49 12.83 7.39
N ALA A 51 -7.76 12.39 8.42
CA ALA A 51 -7.91 12.88 9.81
C ALA A 51 -7.69 14.40 10.00
N PRO A 52 -6.77 15.08 9.28
CA PRO A 52 -6.55 16.52 9.44
C PRO A 52 -7.52 17.40 8.66
N THR A 53 -8.54 16.87 7.98
CA THR A 53 -9.55 17.68 7.26
C THR A 53 -10.09 18.88 8.06
N PRO A 54 -10.51 18.74 9.33
CA PRO A 54 -10.97 19.90 10.13
C PRO A 54 -9.83 20.87 10.51
N TYR A 55 -8.61 20.36 10.76
CA TYR A 55 -7.44 21.18 11.10
C TYR A 55 -6.90 21.97 9.90
N ILE A 56 -6.96 21.39 8.70
CA ILE A 56 -6.60 22.06 7.46
C ILE A 56 -7.60 23.17 7.16
N LYS A 57 -8.90 22.92 7.39
CA LYS A 57 -9.94 23.94 7.23
C LYS A 57 -9.78 25.10 8.22
N SER A 58 -9.44 24.83 9.48
CA SER A 58 -9.16 25.89 10.46
C SER A 58 -7.90 26.68 10.10
N PHE A 59 -6.83 26.01 9.63
CA PHE A 59 -5.60 26.67 9.18
C PHE A 59 -5.84 27.56 7.94
N TYR A 60 -6.67 27.12 7.01
CA TYR A 60 -7.07 27.94 5.85
C TYR A 60 -7.83 29.18 6.29
N ASN A 61 -8.79 29.04 7.21
CA ASN A 61 -9.54 30.17 7.71
C ASN A 61 -8.62 31.18 8.42
N GLU A 62 -7.72 30.70 9.30
CA GLU A 62 -6.78 31.56 10.03
C GLU A 62 -5.78 32.27 9.09
N SER A 63 -5.25 31.55 8.09
CA SER A 63 -4.32 32.13 7.11
C SER A 63 -4.97 33.16 6.20
N TRP A 64 -6.25 32.94 5.86
CA TRP A 64 -7.04 33.83 5.01
C TRP A 64 -7.48 35.08 5.77
N GLU A 65 -7.97 34.91 7.00
CA GLU A 65 -8.34 36.03 7.88
C GLU A 65 -7.13 36.93 8.15
N ARG A 66 -5.94 36.35 8.36
CA ARG A 66 -4.70 37.12 8.55
C ARG A 66 -4.26 37.91 7.30
N ARG A 67 -4.67 37.51 6.09
CA ARG A 67 -4.30 38.18 4.82
C ARG A 67 -5.38 39.12 4.28
N HIS A 68 -6.65 38.78 4.48
CA HIS A 68 -7.80 39.45 3.86
C HIS A 68 -8.74 40.09 4.89
N GLY A 69 -8.53 39.86 6.19
CA GLY A 69 -9.28 40.50 7.27
C GLY A 69 -10.71 39.99 7.47
N HIS A 70 -11.12 38.94 6.74
CA HIS A 70 -12.43 38.33 6.86
C HIS A 70 -12.32 36.80 6.81
N PRO A 71 -13.28 36.05 7.40
CA PRO A 71 -13.31 34.60 7.32
C PRO A 71 -13.47 34.13 5.86
N ILE A 72 -12.92 32.95 5.56
CA ILE A 72 -12.92 32.38 4.22
C ILE A 72 -14.32 31.86 3.86
N ASP A 73 -14.72 32.05 2.61
CA ASP A 73 -16.01 31.59 2.12
C ASP A 73 -16.03 30.04 2.01
N PRO A 74 -17.10 29.35 2.45
CA PRO A 74 -17.17 27.89 2.45
C PRO A 74 -16.99 27.26 1.06
N ASP A 75 -17.37 27.95 -0.02
CA ASP A 75 -17.16 27.46 -1.38
C ASP A 75 -15.67 27.47 -1.74
N THR A 76 -14.96 28.52 -1.35
CA THR A 76 -13.51 28.67 -1.58
C THR A 76 -12.72 27.64 -0.76
N LEU A 77 -13.15 27.39 0.48
CA LEU A 77 -12.58 26.36 1.35
C LEU A 77 -12.71 24.96 0.73
N THR A 78 -13.86 24.68 0.10
CA THR A 78 -14.12 23.40 -0.56
C THR A 78 -13.28 23.24 -1.82
N LEU A 79 -13.05 24.31 -2.57
CA LEU A 79 -12.13 24.31 -3.73
C LEU A 79 -10.69 24.02 -3.32
N LEU A 80 -10.17 24.68 -2.28
CA LEU A 80 -8.82 24.44 -1.75
C LEU A 80 -8.64 22.99 -1.28
N TRP A 81 -9.66 22.44 -0.61
CA TRP A 81 -9.66 21.03 -0.23
C TRP A 81 -9.70 20.10 -1.45
N SER A 82 -10.55 20.39 -2.43
CA SER A 82 -10.66 19.60 -3.68
C SER A 82 -9.34 19.56 -4.45
N VAL A 83 -8.64 20.70 -4.57
CA VAL A 83 -7.30 20.76 -5.17
C VAL A 83 -6.33 19.85 -4.42
N THR A 84 -6.30 19.92 -3.09
CA THR A 84 -5.42 19.10 -2.25
C THR A 84 -5.68 17.59 -2.47
N VAL A 85 -6.95 17.18 -2.49
CA VAL A 85 -7.34 15.78 -2.74
C VAL A 85 -7.03 15.35 -4.18
N SER A 86 -7.18 16.24 -5.17
CA SER A 86 -6.89 15.94 -6.57
C SER A 86 -5.40 15.68 -6.82
N ILE A 87 -4.51 16.39 -6.13
CA ILE A 87 -3.06 16.22 -6.23
C ILE A 87 -2.66 14.80 -5.81
N PHE A 88 -3.33 14.24 -4.79
CA PHE A 88 -3.13 12.84 -4.41
C PHE A 88 -3.50 11.87 -5.54
N ALA A 89 -4.63 12.09 -6.21
CA ALA A 89 -5.04 11.27 -7.36
C ALA A 89 -4.05 11.38 -8.54
N ILE A 90 -3.56 12.59 -8.83
CA ILE A 90 -2.53 12.83 -9.86
C ILE A 90 -1.23 12.12 -9.49
N GLY A 91 -0.80 12.19 -8.23
CA GLY A 91 0.37 11.48 -7.72
C GLY A 91 0.25 9.96 -7.89
N GLY A 92 -0.93 9.40 -7.61
CA GLY A 92 -1.24 7.99 -7.87
C GLY A 92 -1.13 7.63 -9.35
N LEU A 93 -1.70 8.46 -10.24
CA LEU A 93 -1.60 8.27 -11.69
C LEU A 93 -0.14 8.27 -12.16
N VAL A 94 0.64 9.28 -11.77
CA VAL A 94 2.06 9.39 -12.13
C VAL A 94 2.88 8.22 -11.56
N GLY A 95 2.59 7.81 -10.32
CA GLY A 95 3.22 6.66 -9.68
C GLY A 95 3.01 5.35 -10.48
N THR A 96 1.79 5.09 -10.95
CA THR A 96 1.52 3.90 -11.78
C THR A 96 2.26 3.92 -13.12
N LEU A 97 2.39 5.10 -13.74
CA LEU A 97 3.15 5.28 -14.97
C LEU A 97 4.65 5.04 -14.75
N MET A 98 5.21 5.50 -13.63
CA MET A 98 6.61 5.29 -13.26
C MET A 98 6.91 3.82 -12.94
N VAL A 99 6.02 3.10 -12.26
CA VAL A 99 6.19 1.65 -12.01
C VAL A 99 6.29 0.88 -13.34
N LYS A 100 5.51 1.26 -14.34
CA LYS A 100 5.58 0.66 -15.69
C LYS A 100 6.92 0.92 -16.38
N LEU A 101 7.52 2.09 -16.17
CA LEU A 101 8.85 2.43 -16.68
C LEU A 101 9.96 1.67 -15.93
N ILE A 102 9.88 1.62 -14.60
CA ILE A 102 10.85 0.94 -13.73
C ILE A 102 10.83 -0.57 -13.97
N GLY A 103 9.66 -1.19 -14.10
CA GLY A 103 9.56 -2.60 -14.45
C GLY A 103 10.25 -2.92 -15.77
N LYS A 104 10.13 -2.03 -16.75
CA LYS A 104 10.79 -2.19 -18.06
C LYS A 104 12.31 -2.01 -18.02
N VAL A 105 12.84 -1.31 -17.01
CA VAL A 105 14.28 -1.15 -16.78
C VAL A 105 14.87 -2.28 -15.93
N LEU A 106 14.08 -2.84 -15.01
CA LEU A 106 14.54 -3.82 -14.02
C LEU A 106 14.28 -5.30 -14.43
N GLY A 107 13.49 -5.56 -15.47
CA GLY A 107 13.27 -6.91 -16.04
C GLY A 107 11.93 -7.09 -16.73
#